data_AF-A0A496SR71-F1
#
_entry.id   AF-A0A496SR71-F1
#
_cell.length_a   1.000
_cell.length_b   1.000
_cell.length_c   1.000
_cell.angle_alpha   90.00
_cell.angle_beta   90.00
_cell.angle_gamma   90.00
#
_symmetry.space_group_name_H-M   'P 1'
#
loop_
_entity.id
_entity.type
_entity.pdbx_description
1 polymer ?
#
loop_
_entity_poly.entity_id
_entity_poly.type
_entity_poly.pdbx_seq_one_letter_code
_entity_poly.pdbx_strand_id
1 'polypeptide(L)' 'NIAMVPSGEIVEIQGTAERKPFSPELMSQMLTLAKEGITQLFQLQREVLGLE' A
#
# COMPACT_ATOMS: atom_id res chain seq x y z
N ASN A 1 6.96 -3.00 -3.45
CA ASN A 1 6.57 -3.07 -2.03
C ASN A 1 6.12 -1.67 -1.60
N ILE A 2 4.99 -1.57 -0.90
CA ILE A 2 4.48 -0.33 -0.31
C ILE A 2 4.15 -0.64 1.15
N ALA A 3 4.66 0.19 2.07
CA ALA A 3 4.31 0.13 3.49
C ALA A 3 3.73 1.49 3.93
N MET A 4 2.65 1.47 4.70
CA MET A 4 1.93 2.67 5.13
C MET A 4 1.54 2.56 6.60
N VAL A 5 1.38 3.71 7.26
CA VAL A 5 0.76 3.79 8.58
C VAL A 5 -0.77 3.86 8.45
N PRO A 6 -1.55 3.57 9.53
CA PRO A 6 -3.01 3.64 9.50
C PRO A 6 -3.59 4.99 9.07
N SER A 7 -2.87 6.09 9.35
CA SER A 7 -3.26 7.45 8.94
C SER A 7 -3.09 7.71 7.43
N GLY A 8 -2.48 6.77 6.70
CA GLY A 8 -2.40 6.78 5.24
C GLY A 8 -1.13 7.41 4.68
N GLU A 9 -0.19 7.86 5.52
CA GLU A 9 1.14 8.26 5.09
C GLU A 9 2.00 7.04 4.74
N ILE A 10 2.91 7.25 3.81
CA ILE A 10 3.78 6.21 3.28
C ILE A 10 5.06 6.14 4.10
N VAL A 11 5.37 4.95 4.60
CA VAL A 11 6.61 4.64 5.31
C VAL A 11 7.70 4.25 4.31
N GLU A 12 7.34 3.42 3.33
CA GLU A 12 8.29 2.90 2.35
C GLU A 12 7.62 2.71 0.98
N ILE A 13 8.35 3.10 -0.07
CA ILE A 13 8.07 2.75 -1.45
C ILE A 13 9.32 2.12 -2.02
N GLN A 14 9.21 0.86 -2.44
CA GLN A 14 10.26 0.21 -3.22
C GLN A 14 9.64 -0.39 -4.48
N GLY A 15 9.95 0.20 -5.63
CA GLY A 15 9.58 -0.32 -6.93
C GLY A 15 10.80 -0.87 -7.66
N THR A 16 10.69 -2.07 -8.23
CA THR A 16 11.72 -2.63 -9.12
C THR A 16 11.11 -2.89 -10.49
N ALA A 17 11.63 -2.22 -11.50
CA ALA A 17 11.24 -2.39 -12.89
C ALA A 17 12.21 -3.37 -13.57
N GLU A 18 11.98 -4.67 -13.44
CA GLU A 18 12.90 -5.70 -13.95
C GLU A 18 13.00 -5.74 -15.49
N ARG A 19 11.96 -5.28 -16.19
CA ARG A 19 11.92 -5.29 -17.67
C ARG A 19 11.70 -3.89 -18.26
N LYS A 20 10.54 -3.31 -17.97
CA LYS A 20 10.14 -1.99 -18.48
C LYS A 20 10.00 -1.01 -17.33
N PRO A 21 10.51 0.23 -17.46
CA PRO A 21 10.26 1.28 -16.48
C PRO A 21 8.76 1.54 -16.28
N PHE A 22 8.39 2.00 -15.09
CA PHE A 22 7.03 2.46 -14.82
C PHE A 22 6.82 3.85 -15.40
N SER A 23 5.63 4.11 -15.98
CA SER A 23 5.19 5.48 -16.19
C SER A 23 4.68 6.08 -14.87
N PRO A 24 4.65 7.41 -14.74
CA PRO A 24 4.05 8.05 -13.57
C PRO A 24 2.60 7.62 -13.32
N GLU A 25 1.81 7.43 -14.39
CA GLU A 25 0.41 7.00 -14.32
C GLU A 25 0.29 5.57 -13.79
N LEU A 26 1.15 4.67 -14.26
CA LEU A 26 1.18 3.29 -13.78
C LEU A 26 1.62 3.23 -12.30
N MET A 27 2.61 4.03 -11.90
CA MET A 27 3.00 4.13 -10.50
C MET A 27 1.85 4.63 -9.63
N SER A 28 1.13 5.67 -10.08
CA SER A 28 -0.04 6.19 -9.38
C SER A 28 -1.14 5.13 -9.20
N GLN A 29 -1.43 4.35 -10.25
CA GLN A 29 -2.39 3.24 -10.17
C GLN A 29 -1.98 2.17 -9.16
N MET A 30 -0.70 1.79 -9.15
CA MET A 30 -0.18 0.83 -8.17
C MET A 30 -0.28 1.36 -6.74
N LEU A 31 -0.03 2.66 -6.51
CA LEU A 31 -0.17 3.29 -5.20
C LEU A 31 -1.62 3.33 -4.72
N THR A 32 -2.57 3.64 -5.59
CA THR A 32 -4.01 3.58 -5.27
C THR A 32 -4.41 2.17 -4.85
N LEU A 33 -4.03 1.17 -5.64
CA LEU A 33 -4.35 -0.23 -5.34
C LEU A 33 -3.72 -0.69 -4.02
N ALA A 34 -2.47 -0.31 -3.76
CA ALA A 34 -1.79 -0.62 -2.51
C ALA A 34 -2.50 0.00 -1.30
N LYS A 35 -2.93 1.27 -1.41
CA LYS A 35 -3.64 1.97 -0.33
C LYS A 35 -4.96 1.28 0.03
N GLU A 36 -5.73 0.86 -0.97
CA GLU A 36 -6.98 0.13 -0.76
C GLU A 36 -6.75 -1.20 -0.03
N GLY A 37 -5.79 -2.00 -0.51
CA GLY A 37 -5.46 -3.28 0.11
C GLY A 37 -4.92 -3.13 1.54
N ILE A 38 -4.03 -2.16 1.78
CA ILE A 38 -3.46 -1.91 3.11
C ILE A 38 -4.55 -1.45 4.09
N THR A 39 -5.53 -0.67 3.64
CA THR A 39 -6.68 -0.27 4.48
C THR A 39 -7.47 -1.49 4.94
N GLN A 40 -7.72 -2.44 4.04
CA GLN A 40 -8.40 -3.71 4.38
C GLN A 40 -7.56 -4.56 5.34
N LEU A 41 -6.23 -4.61 5.16
CA LEU A 41 -5.33 -5.31 6.07
C LEU A 41 -5.38 -4.71 7.48
N PHE A 42 -5.38 -3.38 7.63
CA PHE A 42 -5.51 -2.74 8.94
C PHE A 42 -6.84 -3.05 9.62
N GLN A 43 -7.94 -3.10 8.86
CA GLN A 43 -9.25 -3.49 9.38
C GLN A 43 -9.20 -4.91 9.96
N LEU A 44 -8.71 -5.88 9.18
CA LEU A 44 -8.56 -7.27 9.62
C LEU A 44 -7.60 -7.41 10.82
N GLN A 45 -6.52 -6.63 10.85
CA GLN A 45 -5.59 -6.64 11.98
C GLN A 45 -6.24 -6.16 13.27
N ARG A 46 -7.06 -5.10 13.21
CA ARG A 46 -7.80 -4.59 14.38
C ARG A 46 -8.82 -5.61 14.88
N GLU A 47 -9.55 -6.26 13.97
CA GLU A 47 -10.50 -7.33 14.29
C GLU A 47 -9.81 -8.48 15.05
N VAL A 48 -8.68 -8.96 14.54
CA VAL A 48 -7.93 -10.08 15.15
C VAL A 48 -7.32 -9.70 16.51
N LEU A 49 -6.93 -8.44 16.69
CA LEU A 49 -6.39 -7.94 17.96
C LEU A 49 -7.47 -7.57 18.99
N GLY A 50 -8.76 -7.61 18.62
CA GLY A 50 -9.86 -7.18 19.50
C GLY A 50 -9.85 -5.68 19.80
N LEU A 51 -9.33 -4.88 18.87
CA LEU A 51 -9.19 -3.42 18.99
C LEU A 51 -10.35 -2.66 18.32
N GLU A 52 -11.53 -3.26 18.21
CA GLU A 52 -12.72 -2.61 17.61
C GLU A 52 -13.18 -1.39 18.41
#